data_AF-G4ZK35-F1
#
_entry.id   AF-G4ZK35-F1
#
_cell.length_a   1.000
_cell.length_b   1.000
_cell.length_c   1.000
_cell.angle_alpha   90.00
_cell.angle_beta   90.00
_cell.angle_gamma   90.00
#
_symmetry.space_group_name_H-M   'P 1'
#
loop_
_entity.id
_entity.type
_entity.pdbx_description
1 polymer ?
#
loop_
_entity_poly.entity_id
_entity_poly.type
_entity_poly.pdbx_seq_one_letter_code
_entity_poly.pdbx_strand_id
1 'polypeptide(L)'
;TAFLDAAVEMELCKACTFNSLRLLDRIWDSSLPETHPSPAEVGPGNGGSWTRRKYLRTDRHYRRFQLRRAIVEAVKIEDAKAALRMVQWLCTKFHGCIVPVTAVHTAAGKGNLDVLKFFKAIEIPGRRDGGAAMRDEIENDKGHVVRWGRHDMEHAAANKQYETITWLYQNTCAPRAMKSTLMTVVKHGDINLLEWLREKYPTRGAMDLAAKNGHLEMVEWLGTHRYEGCTVAAMDAAAGRGHLEVVKWLHRHRSEGCTTQRCKWWPPGSRGVAASQSTRRMHGQSSLWSGSKWTPRRR
;
A
#
# COMPACT_ATOMS: atom_id res chain seq x y z
N THR A 1 -48.13 -9.04 26.37
CA THR A 1 -46.67 -9.23 26.53
C THR A 1 -46.00 -9.11 25.18
N ALA A 2 -45.79 -7.88 24.70
CA ALA A 2 -45.01 -7.65 23.49
C ALA A 2 -43.55 -7.98 23.84
N PHE A 3 -43.02 -9.08 23.32
CA PHE A 3 -41.58 -9.28 23.25
C PHE A 3 -41.05 -8.08 22.47
N LEU A 4 -40.50 -7.08 23.18
CA LEU A 4 -39.81 -5.95 22.57
C LEU A 4 -38.73 -6.57 21.70
N ASP A 5 -38.92 -6.44 20.40
CA ASP A 5 -38.04 -6.99 19.38
C ASP A 5 -36.67 -6.30 19.50
N ALA A 6 -35.82 -6.83 20.39
CA ALA A 6 -34.55 -6.23 20.77
C ALA A 6 -33.60 -6.11 19.57
N ALA A 7 -33.82 -6.92 18.52
CA ALA A 7 -33.12 -6.85 17.25
C ALA A 7 -33.27 -5.47 16.58
N VAL A 8 -34.38 -4.77 16.86
CA VAL A 8 -34.71 -3.49 16.25
C VAL A 8 -34.02 -2.31 16.93
N GLU A 9 -33.69 -2.43 18.21
CA GLU A 9 -32.86 -1.46 18.93
C GLU A 9 -31.36 -1.72 18.74
N MET A 10 -30.97 -2.63 17.84
CA MET A 10 -29.57 -2.94 17.57
C MET A 10 -28.89 -1.82 16.77
N GLU A 11 -27.58 -1.65 16.98
CA GLU A 11 -26.76 -0.75 16.16
C GLU A 11 -26.62 -1.31 14.75
N LEU A 12 -26.72 -0.43 13.75
CA LEU A 12 -26.60 -0.81 12.35
C LEU A 12 -25.25 -1.50 12.06
N CYS A 13 -24.17 -1.04 12.70
CA CYS A 13 -22.86 -1.67 12.54
C CYS A 13 -22.81 -3.11 13.08
N LYS A 14 -23.50 -3.40 14.18
CA LYS A 14 -23.64 -4.77 14.70
C LYS A 14 -24.56 -5.60 13.81
N ALA A 15 -25.61 -4.99 13.26
CA ALA A 15 -26.47 -5.68 12.28
C ALA A 15 -25.68 -6.10 11.02
N CYS A 16 -24.74 -5.28 10.55
CA CYS A 16 -23.87 -5.59 9.42
C CYS A 16 -22.98 -6.83 9.65
N THR A 17 -22.61 -7.15 10.89
CA THR A 17 -21.79 -8.35 11.16
C THR A 17 -22.55 -9.66 10.93
N PHE A 18 -23.89 -9.63 10.95
CA PHE A 18 -24.72 -10.79 10.65
C PHE A 18 -24.94 -11.04 9.15
N ASN A 19 -24.43 -10.15 8.29
CA ASN A 19 -24.53 -10.27 6.84
C ASN A 19 -25.97 -10.53 6.33
N SER A 20 -26.97 -9.89 6.94
CA SER A 20 -28.39 -10.10 6.63
C SER A 20 -29.06 -8.81 6.21
N LEU A 21 -29.39 -8.68 4.93
CA LEU A 21 -30.14 -7.52 4.41
C LEU A 21 -31.55 -7.44 5.01
N ARG A 22 -32.21 -8.60 5.23
CA ARG A 22 -33.54 -8.63 5.86
C ARG A 22 -33.55 -8.04 7.27
N LEU A 23 -32.47 -8.23 8.01
CA LEU A 23 -32.31 -7.64 9.35
C LEU A 23 -32.13 -6.11 9.24
N LEU A 24 -31.37 -5.64 8.25
CA LEU A 24 -31.23 -4.21 8.00
C LEU A 24 -32.52 -3.56 7.54
N ASP A 25 -33.27 -4.20 6.63
CA ASP A 25 -34.59 -3.75 6.20
C ASP A 25 -35.54 -3.67 7.40
N ARG A 26 -35.56 -4.68 8.27
CA ARG A 26 -36.38 -4.66 9.51
C ARG A 26 -36.02 -3.50 10.44
N ILE A 27 -34.72 -3.24 10.65
CA ILE A 27 -34.26 -2.10 11.46
C ILE A 27 -34.65 -0.78 10.79
N TRP A 28 -34.51 -0.68 9.48
CA TRP A 28 -34.84 0.52 8.70
C TRP A 28 -36.34 0.82 8.68
N ASP A 29 -37.18 -0.17 8.41
CA ASP A 29 -38.64 -0.01 8.30
C ASP A 29 -39.29 0.29 9.65
N SER A 30 -38.65 -0.12 10.74
CA SER A 30 -39.08 0.20 12.11
C SER A 30 -38.71 1.62 12.58
N SER A 31 -37.86 2.32 11.83
CA SER A 31 -37.37 3.65 12.19
C SER A 31 -38.35 4.74 11.75
N LEU A 32 -38.37 5.87 12.45
CA LEU A 32 -39.27 6.97 12.10
C LEU A 32 -38.90 7.56 10.73
N PRO A 33 -39.88 7.94 9.90
CA PRO A 33 -39.59 8.60 8.63
C PRO A 33 -38.92 9.98 8.84
N GLU A 34 -38.18 10.44 7.84
CA GLU A 34 -37.42 11.71 7.84
C GLU A 34 -38.31 12.94 8.05
N THR A 35 -39.63 12.82 7.87
CA THR A 35 -40.61 13.89 8.08
C THR A 35 -40.86 14.19 9.56
N HIS A 36 -40.44 13.33 10.48
CA HIS A 36 -40.52 13.62 11.91
C HIS A 36 -39.38 14.55 12.34
N PRO A 37 -39.67 15.61 13.13
CA PRO A 37 -38.63 16.49 13.64
C PRO A 37 -37.64 15.70 14.48
N SER A 38 -36.34 15.97 14.31
CA SER A 38 -35.33 15.31 15.14
C SER A 38 -35.63 15.64 16.60
N PRO A 39 -35.58 14.69 17.55
CA PRO A 39 -35.84 15.05 18.94
C PRO A 39 -34.76 16.00 19.52
N ALA A 40 -33.66 16.25 18.80
CA ALA A 40 -32.72 17.34 19.07
C ALA A 40 -33.25 18.74 18.67
N GLU A 41 -34.15 18.83 17.69
CA GLU A 41 -34.78 20.09 17.22
C GLU A 41 -35.98 20.50 18.09
N VAL A 42 -36.63 19.53 18.74
CA VAL A 42 -37.82 19.73 19.59
C VAL A 42 -37.46 20.34 20.97
N GLY A 43 -36.17 20.42 21.30
CA GLY A 43 -35.66 20.99 22.56
C GLY A 43 -35.76 20.04 23.77
N PRO A 44 -34.99 20.30 24.85
CA PRO A 44 -34.98 19.44 26.04
C PRO A 44 -36.34 19.49 26.75
N GLY A 45 -36.95 18.32 26.99
CA GLY A 45 -38.20 18.17 27.75
C GLY A 45 -39.46 17.86 26.92
N ASN A 46 -39.46 18.19 25.62
CA ASN A 46 -40.60 17.91 24.71
C ASN A 46 -40.32 16.73 23.74
N GLY A 47 -39.06 16.35 23.54
CA GLY A 47 -38.69 15.14 22.81
C GLY A 47 -38.79 13.90 23.71
N GLY A 48 -39.70 12.98 23.43
CA GLY A 48 -39.79 11.72 24.17
C GLY A 48 -38.46 10.93 24.18
N SER A 49 -38.31 9.97 25.10
CA SER A 49 -37.06 9.24 25.37
C SER A 49 -36.22 8.87 24.14
N TRP A 50 -34.90 9.03 24.26
CA TRP A 50 -33.92 8.70 23.22
C TRP A 50 -33.99 7.21 22.87
N THR A 51 -34.23 6.89 21.59
CA THR A 51 -34.16 5.53 21.05
C THR A 51 -33.51 5.56 19.68
N ARG A 52 -32.79 4.49 19.32
CA ARG A 52 -32.00 4.47 18.07
C ARG A 52 -32.89 4.60 16.84
N ARG A 53 -34.10 4.01 16.89
CA ARG A 53 -35.12 4.09 15.84
C ARG A 53 -35.62 5.49 15.54
N LYS A 54 -35.73 6.34 16.56
CA LYS A 54 -36.18 7.72 16.36
C LYS A 54 -35.13 8.49 15.57
N TYR A 55 -33.88 8.40 15.97
CA TYR A 55 -32.80 9.22 15.42
C TYR A 55 -32.19 8.71 14.12
N LEU A 56 -32.36 7.43 13.75
CA LEU A 56 -31.68 6.81 12.61
C LEU A 56 -31.89 7.57 11.29
N ARG A 57 -33.12 8.05 11.05
CA ARG A 57 -33.50 8.78 9.83
C ARG A 57 -33.79 10.25 10.09
N THR A 58 -34.21 10.63 11.29
CA THR A 58 -34.54 12.02 11.60
C THR A 58 -33.31 12.89 11.84
N ASP A 59 -32.22 12.33 12.40
CA ASP A 59 -31.04 13.11 12.77
C ASP A 59 -29.87 12.90 11.80
N ARG A 60 -29.48 13.98 11.13
CA ARG A 60 -28.40 13.98 10.13
C ARG A 60 -27.03 13.57 10.69
N HIS A 61 -26.73 13.93 11.94
CA HIS A 61 -25.41 13.66 12.53
C HIS A 61 -25.32 12.20 12.96
N TYR A 62 -26.40 11.70 13.57
CA TYR A 62 -26.53 10.32 13.96
C TYR A 62 -26.49 9.37 12.77
N ARG A 63 -27.20 9.69 11.67
CA ARG A 63 -27.17 8.86 10.45
C ARG A 63 -25.76 8.77 9.83
N ARG A 64 -25.04 9.90 9.77
CA ARG A 64 -23.64 9.94 9.28
C ARG A 64 -22.70 9.13 10.16
N PHE A 65 -22.85 9.23 11.47
CA PHE A 65 -22.07 8.44 12.43
C PHE A 65 -22.32 6.95 12.30
N GLN A 66 -23.59 6.54 12.23
CA GLN A 66 -23.98 5.14 12.08
C GLN A 66 -23.49 4.56 10.75
N LEU A 67 -23.67 5.28 9.63
CA LEU A 67 -23.18 4.83 8.33
C LEU A 67 -21.67 4.64 8.32
N ARG A 68 -20.91 5.60 8.88
CA ARG A 68 -19.45 5.52 8.95
C ARG A 68 -18.99 4.22 9.62
N ARG A 69 -19.65 3.81 10.70
CA ARG A 69 -19.33 2.56 11.40
C ARG A 69 -19.83 1.34 10.62
N ALA A 70 -21.04 1.40 10.08
CA ALA A 70 -21.66 0.30 9.35
C ALA A 70 -20.89 -0.06 8.08
N ILE A 71 -20.44 0.92 7.28
CA ILE A 71 -19.64 0.66 6.07
C ILE A 71 -18.33 -0.05 6.42
N VAL A 72 -17.66 0.34 7.51
CA VAL A 72 -16.41 -0.31 7.93
C VAL A 72 -16.64 -1.78 8.26
N GLU A 73 -17.72 -2.11 8.97
CA GLU A 73 -18.06 -3.50 9.26
C GLU A 73 -18.54 -4.27 8.02
N ALA A 74 -19.30 -3.63 7.12
CA ALA A 74 -19.75 -4.25 5.87
C ALA A 74 -18.59 -4.65 4.96
N VAL A 75 -17.54 -3.82 4.87
CA VAL A 75 -16.33 -4.13 4.08
C VAL A 75 -15.50 -5.25 4.73
N LYS A 76 -15.64 -5.49 6.04
CA LYS A 76 -14.98 -6.60 6.74
C LYS A 76 -15.60 -7.97 6.47
N ILE A 77 -16.73 -8.05 5.79
CA ILE A 77 -17.30 -9.34 5.33
C ILE A 77 -16.34 -10.03 4.35
N GLU A 78 -16.10 -11.33 4.53
CA GLU A 78 -15.15 -12.10 3.72
C GLU A 78 -15.64 -12.31 2.28
N ASP A 79 -16.93 -12.59 2.11
CA ASP A 79 -17.54 -12.69 0.78
C ASP A 79 -17.65 -11.30 0.12
N ALA A 80 -16.88 -11.11 -0.95
CA ALA A 80 -16.84 -9.86 -1.72
C ALA A 80 -18.22 -9.47 -2.29
N LYS A 81 -19.04 -10.44 -2.73
CA LYS A 81 -20.38 -10.15 -3.28
C LYS A 81 -21.34 -9.73 -2.18
N ALA A 82 -21.29 -10.38 -1.03
CA ALA A 82 -22.10 -10.01 0.11
C ALA A 82 -21.69 -8.63 0.67
N ALA A 83 -20.39 -8.36 0.77
CA ALA A 83 -19.86 -7.06 1.15
C ALA A 83 -20.36 -5.95 0.21
N LEU A 84 -20.33 -6.19 -1.11
CA LEU A 84 -20.85 -5.25 -2.11
C LEU A 84 -22.35 -4.96 -1.92
N ARG A 85 -23.18 -6.00 -1.77
CA ARG A 85 -24.62 -5.85 -1.54
C ARG A 85 -24.92 -5.06 -0.27
N MET A 86 -24.17 -5.32 0.80
CA MET A 86 -24.29 -4.62 2.07
C MET A 86 -23.95 -3.13 1.93
N VAL A 87 -22.84 -2.84 1.26
CA VAL A 87 -22.40 -1.45 1.01
C VAL A 87 -23.38 -0.72 0.08
N GLN A 88 -23.89 -1.39 -0.96
CA GLN A 88 -24.92 -0.82 -1.84
C GLN A 88 -26.19 -0.48 -1.08
N TRP A 89 -26.67 -1.38 -0.22
CA TRP A 89 -27.82 -1.12 0.63
C TRP A 89 -27.59 0.11 1.53
N LEU A 90 -26.43 0.16 2.19
CA LEU A 90 -26.07 1.29 3.06
C LEU A 90 -25.99 2.62 2.30
N CYS A 91 -25.36 2.66 1.13
CA CYS A 91 -25.20 3.89 0.35
C CYS A 91 -26.47 4.33 -0.41
N THR A 92 -27.46 3.44 -0.61
CA THR A 92 -28.76 3.80 -1.22
C THR A 92 -29.76 4.31 -0.19
N LYS A 93 -29.67 3.86 1.06
CA LYS A 93 -30.57 4.31 2.13
C LYS A 93 -30.11 5.62 2.77
N PHE A 94 -28.80 5.82 2.90
CA PHE A 94 -28.22 7.03 3.50
C PHE A 94 -27.65 7.93 2.39
N HIS A 95 -27.94 9.23 2.41
CA HIS A 95 -27.42 10.22 1.47
C HIS A 95 -26.48 11.21 2.18
N GLY A 96 -25.67 11.98 1.45
CA GLY A 96 -24.84 13.05 2.03
C GLY A 96 -23.85 12.58 3.09
N CYS A 97 -23.27 11.38 2.92
CA CYS A 97 -22.41 10.77 3.92
C CYS A 97 -20.95 10.69 3.46
N ILE A 98 -20.06 10.56 4.44
CA ILE A 98 -18.62 10.49 4.23
C ILE A 98 -18.16 9.04 4.40
N VAL A 99 -17.66 8.44 3.33
CA VAL A 99 -17.02 7.12 3.39
C VAL A 99 -15.63 7.30 4.03
N PRO A 100 -15.35 6.64 5.17
CA PRO A 100 -14.09 6.83 5.88
C PRO A 100 -12.92 6.18 5.14
N VAL A 101 -11.72 6.77 5.28
CA VAL A 101 -10.45 6.21 4.76
C VAL A 101 -10.24 4.75 5.19
N THR A 102 -10.69 4.39 6.39
CA THR A 102 -10.56 3.03 6.95
C THR A 102 -11.35 1.99 6.15
N ALA A 103 -12.52 2.36 5.61
CA ALA A 103 -13.29 1.47 4.75
C ALA A 103 -12.57 1.24 3.42
N VAL A 104 -12.01 2.31 2.84
CA VAL A 104 -11.20 2.22 1.61
C VAL A 104 -9.95 1.38 1.84
N HIS A 105 -9.23 1.58 2.95
CA HIS A 105 -8.05 0.79 3.32
C HIS A 105 -8.38 -0.70 3.47
N THR A 106 -9.50 -1.01 4.14
CA THR A 106 -9.93 -2.39 4.34
C THR A 106 -10.35 -3.04 3.02
N ALA A 107 -11.10 -2.33 2.17
CA ALA A 107 -11.50 -2.82 0.86
C ALA A 107 -10.29 -3.04 -0.07
N ALA A 108 -9.34 -2.11 -0.06
CA ALA A 108 -8.11 -2.19 -0.83
C ALA A 108 -7.23 -3.36 -0.36
N GLY A 109 -7.07 -3.55 0.94
CA GLY A 109 -6.35 -4.68 1.50
C GLY A 109 -6.95 -6.03 1.10
N LYS A 110 -8.27 -6.13 1.01
CA LYS A 110 -8.93 -7.37 0.57
C LYS A 110 -8.89 -7.62 -0.93
N GLY A 111 -8.56 -6.62 -1.73
CA GLY A 111 -8.67 -6.70 -3.18
C GLY A 111 -10.11 -6.63 -3.68
N ASN A 112 -11.05 -6.09 -2.89
CA ASN A 112 -12.46 -6.00 -3.25
C ASN A 112 -12.69 -4.85 -4.25
N LEU A 113 -12.28 -5.08 -5.50
CA LEU A 113 -12.31 -4.07 -6.55
C LEU A 113 -13.72 -3.55 -6.86
N ASP A 114 -14.74 -4.41 -6.78
CA ASP A 114 -16.13 -4.01 -7.05
C ASP A 114 -16.65 -2.99 -6.04
N VAL A 115 -16.28 -3.14 -4.77
CA VAL A 115 -16.62 -2.18 -3.72
C VAL A 115 -15.93 -0.84 -3.97
N LEU A 116 -14.67 -0.86 -4.39
CA LEU A 116 -13.92 0.36 -4.72
C LEU A 116 -14.50 1.06 -5.97
N LYS A 117 -14.84 0.31 -7.01
CA LYS A 117 -15.54 0.84 -8.20
C LYS A 117 -16.89 1.44 -7.83
N PHE A 118 -17.65 0.79 -6.95
CA PHE A 118 -18.91 1.32 -6.45
C PHE A 118 -18.69 2.62 -5.66
N PHE A 119 -17.71 2.68 -4.76
CA PHE A 119 -17.34 3.91 -4.08
C PHE A 119 -16.99 5.03 -5.07
N LYS A 120 -16.28 4.72 -6.15
CA LYS A 120 -15.97 5.69 -7.20
C LYS A 120 -17.19 6.17 -7.97
N ALA A 121 -18.18 5.30 -8.19
CA ALA A 121 -19.42 5.64 -8.89
C ALA A 121 -20.36 6.53 -8.06
N ILE A 122 -20.37 6.36 -6.73
CA ILE A 122 -21.21 7.18 -5.82
C ILE A 122 -20.51 8.47 -5.34
N GLU A 123 -19.22 8.61 -5.63
CA GLU A 123 -18.41 9.74 -5.21
C GLU A 123 -18.89 11.02 -5.92
N ILE A 124 -19.24 12.03 -5.13
CA ILE A 124 -19.38 13.39 -5.65
C ILE A 124 -18.00 13.81 -6.17
N PRO A 125 -17.84 14.21 -7.44
CA PRO A 125 -16.55 14.60 -7.98
C PRO A 125 -15.92 15.71 -7.14
N GLY A 126 -14.99 15.34 -6.27
CA GLY A 126 -14.27 16.29 -5.45
C GLY A 126 -13.47 17.22 -6.35
N ARG A 127 -13.83 18.50 -6.41
CA ARG A 127 -12.87 19.51 -6.88
C ARG A 127 -11.65 19.46 -5.96
N ARG A 128 -10.46 19.65 -6.54
CA ARG A 128 -9.15 19.54 -5.85
C ARG A 128 -9.04 20.41 -4.59
N ASP A 129 -9.95 21.36 -4.46
CA ASP A 129 -9.97 22.38 -3.43
C ASP A 129 -10.97 21.88 -2.38
N GLY A 130 -10.51 21.15 -1.37
CA GLY A 130 -11.32 20.65 -0.24
C GLY A 130 -11.91 21.76 0.66
N GLY A 131 -12.50 22.79 0.06
CA GLY A 131 -13.04 24.00 0.68
C GLY A 131 -14.55 23.94 0.92
N ALA A 132 -15.13 25.13 1.17
CA ALA A 132 -16.53 25.32 1.61
C ALA A 132 -17.57 24.64 0.71
N ALA A 133 -17.38 24.62 -0.61
CA ALA A 133 -18.30 23.99 -1.57
C ALA A 133 -18.53 22.48 -1.33
N MET A 134 -17.50 21.75 -0.88
CA MET A 134 -17.64 20.33 -0.52
C MET A 134 -18.51 20.16 0.74
N ARG A 135 -18.46 21.12 1.69
CA ARG A 135 -19.35 21.12 2.86
C ARG A 135 -20.79 21.38 2.43
N ASP A 136 -21.01 22.33 1.54
CA ASP A 136 -22.34 22.68 1.04
C ASP A 136 -22.97 21.52 0.23
N GLU A 137 -22.20 20.77 -0.54
CA GLU A 137 -22.69 19.58 -1.29
C GLU A 137 -23.02 18.40 -0.37
N ILE A 138 -22.22 18.19 0.69
CA ILE A 138 -22.53 17.25 1.77
C ILE A 138 -23.79 17.69 2.52
N GLU A 139 -23.93 18.98 2.80
CA GLU A 139 -25.09 19.56 3.49
C GLU A 139 -26.37 19.50 2.65
N ASN A 140 -26.26 19.48 1.33
CA ASN A 140 -27.38 19.35 0.39
C ASN A 140 -27.70 17.89 -0.02
N ASP A 141 -27.10 16.88 0.64
CA ASP A 141 -27.35 15.45 0.40
C ASP A 141 -27.13 14.96 -1.06
N LYS A 142 -26.33 15.68 -1.86
CA LYS A 142 -26.19 15.43 -3.31
C LYS A 142 -25.31 14.23 -3.71
N GLY A 143 -24.94 13.36 -2.76
CA GLY A 143 -24.14 12.15 -3.00
C GLY A 143 -23.25 11.78 -1.82
N HIS A 144 -22.23 10.95 -2.05
CA HIS A 144 -21.29 10.51 -1.01
C HIS A 144 -19.90 11.11 -1.23
N VAL A 145 -19.23 11.48 -0.15
CA VAL A 145 -17.83 11.93 -0.21
C VAL A 145 -16.92 10.78 0.21
N VAL A 146 -16.10 10.30 -0.74
CA VAL A 146 -15.18 9.21 -0.50
C VAL A 146 -13.78 9.74 -0.22
N ARG A 147 -13.19 9.32 0.90
CA ARG A 147 -11.83 9.72 1.26
C ARG A 147 -10.80 8.70 0.74
N TRP A 148 -10.28 8.96 -0.44
CA TRP A 148 -9.20 8.18 -1.05
C TRP A 148 -7.81 8.52 -0.48
N GLY A 149 -6.84 7.61 -0.62
CA GLY A 149 -5.42 7.86 -0.33
C GLY A 149 -4.90 7.42 1.05
N ARG A 150 -3.85 8.12 1.52
CA ARG A 150 -3.04 7.76 2.71
C ARG A 150 -2.34 6.41 2.57
N HIS A 151 -2.88 5.37 3.20
CA HIS A 151 -2.31 4.03 3.31
C HIS A 151 -3.13 2.99 2.52
N ASP A 152 -3.98 3.43 1.59
CA ASP A 152 -4.83 2.55 0.77
C ASP A 152 -4.00 1.53 -0.02
N MET A 153 -2.97 1.99 -0.74
CA MET A 153 -2.09 1.07 -1.48
C MET A 153 -1.18 0.27 -0.56
N GLU A 154 -0.84 0.78 0.62
CA GLU A 154 -0.02 0.02 1.59
C GLU A 154 -0.75 -1.23 2.05
N HIS A 155 -2.04 -1.12 2.39
CA HIS A 155 -2.86 -2.27 2.77
C HIS A 155 -3.05 -3.24 1.60
N ALA A 156 -3.27 -2.73 0.39
CA ALA A 156 -3.34 -3.56 -0.82
C ALA A 156 -2.00 -4.28 -1.09
N ALA A 157 -0.87 -3.60 -0.90
CA ALA A 157 0.47 -4.14 -1.10
C ALA A 157 0.81 -5.22 -0.06
N ALA A 158 0.41 -5.02 1.20
CA ALA A 158 0.58 -6.02 2.25
C ALA A 158 -0.06 -7.38 1.90
N ASN A 159 -1.16 -7.34 1.15
CA ASN A 159 -1.93 -8.51 0.72
C ASN A 159 -1.72 -8.86 -0.77
N LYS A 160 -0.68 -8.31 -1.41
CA LYS A 160 -0.30 -8.59 -2.82
C LYS A 160 -1.41 -8.35 -3.85
N GLN A 161 -2.22 -7.31 -3.63
CA GLN A 161 -3.36 -6.96 -4.49
C GLN A 161 -2.95 -6.01 -5.62
N TYR A 162 -2.21 -6.51 -6.61
CA TYR A 162 -1.65 -5.71 -7.71
C TYR A 162 -2.71 -4.97 -8.53
N GLU A 163 -3.76 -5.68 -8.95
CA GLU A 163 -4.86 -5.12 -9.76
C GLU A 163 -5.57 -3.96 -9.05
N THR A 164 -5.70 -4.08 -7.73
CA THR A 164 -6.31 -3.03 -6.91
C THR A 164 -5.42 -1.80 -6.84
N ILE A 165 -4.09 -1.97 -6.76
CA ILE A 165 -3.14 -0.85 -6.72
C ILE A 165 -3.10 -0.12 -8.05
N THR A 166 -3.02 -0.84 -9.17
CA THR A 166 -3.01 -0.22 -10.51
C THR A 166 -4.30 0.54 -10.77
N TRP A 167 -5.45 -0.04 -10.39
CA TRP A 167 -6.74 0.62 -10.52
C TRP A 167 -6.84 1.87 -9.63
N LEU A 168 -6.44 1.78 -8.36
CA LEU A 168 -6.42 2.93 -7.44
C LEU A 168 -5.55 4.06 -8.00
N TYR A 169 -4.37 3.74 -8.52
CA TYR A 169 -3.46 4.73 -9.08
C TYR A 169 -4.03 5.43 -10.32
N GLN A 170 -4.64 4.66 -11.25
CA GLN A 170 -5.19 5.20 -12.49
C GLN A 170 -6.47 6.02 -12.29
N ASN A 171 -7.34 5.59 -11.37
CA ASN A 171 -8.70 6.13 -11.28
C ASN A 171 -8.88 7.18 -10.19
N THR A 172 -7.92 7.35 -9.28
CA THR A 172 -8.08 8.27 -8.15
C THR A 172 -6.84 9.12 -7.90
N CYS A 173 -7.02 10.44 -7.94
CA CYS A 173 -5.99 11.45 -7.70
C CYS A 173 -5.98 11.87 -6.23
N ALA A 174 -5.43 11.03 -5.35
CA ALA A 174 -5.33 11.31 -3.92
C ALA A 174 -3.86 11.34 -3.45
N PRO A 175 -3.51 12.15 -2.43
CA PRO A 175 -2.19 12.09 -1.82
C PRO A 175 -1.99 10.75 -1.12
N ARG A 176 -0.91 10.03 -1.48
CA ARG A 176 -0.62 8.68 -1.00
C ARG A 176 0.74 8.59 -0.34
N ALA A 177 0.82 7.73 0.67
CA ALA A 177 2.07 7.39 1.34
C ALA A 177 2.86 6.36 0.51
N MET A 178 3.41 6.81 -0.63
CA MET A 178 4.21 5.98 -1.54
C MET A 178 5.42 5.35 -0.85
N LYS A 179 6.09 6.10 0.05
CA LYS A 179 7.20 5.59 0.85
C LYS A 179 6.79 4.38 1.72
N SER A 180 5.62 4.46 2.36
CA SER A 180 5.11 3.38 3.24
C SER A 180 4.70 2.15 2.44
N THR A 181 4.08 2.38 1.28
CA THR A 181 3.73 1.32 0.32
C THR A 181 4.99 0.59 -0.14
N LEU A 182 6.02 1.32 -0.57
CA LEU A 182 7.30 0.74 -0.97
C LEU A 182 7.97 -0.09 0.14
N MET A 183 7.99 0.43 1.38
CA MET A 183 8.55 -0.30 2.51
C MET A 183 7.85 -1.64 2.73
N THR A 184 6.52 -1.66 2.57
CA THR A 184 5.70 -2.86 2.71
C THR A 184 5.97 -3.85 1.58
N VAL A 185 6.03 -3.39 0.33
CA VAL A 185 6.41 -4.21 -0.83
C VAL A 185 7.76 -4.88 -0.63
N VAL A 186 8.77 -4.10 -0.20
CA VAL A 186 10.10 -4.62 0.10
C VAL A 186 10.06 -5.61 1.26
N LYS A 187 9.27 -5.36 2.30
CA LYS A 187 9.11 -6.29 3.41
C LYS A 187 8.51 -7.63 2.98
N HIS A 188 7.61 -7.64 2.01
CA HIS A 188 6.96 -8.86 1.53
C HIS A 188 7.71 -9.55 0.38
N GLY A 189 8.80 -8.99 -0.13
CA GLY A 189 9.59 -9.61 -1.20
C GLY A 189 8.94 -9.52 -2.59
N ASP A 190 8.03 -8.57 -2.80
CA ASP A 190 7.24 -8.49 -4.04
C ASP A 190 7.95 -7.69 -5.14
N ILE A 191 8.57 -8.40 -6.10
CA ILE A 191 9.38 -7.82 -7.18
C ILE A 191 8.51 -7.13 -8.25
N ASN A 192 7.37 -7.71 -8.63
CA ASN A 192 6.52 -7.17 -9.71
C ASN A 192 5.93 -5.80 -9.34
N LEU A 193 5.49 -5.62 -8.10
CA LEU A 193 4.98 -4.33 -7.64
C LEU A 193 6.11 -3.32 -7.42
N LEU A 194 7.30 -3.79 -7.05
CA LEU A 194 8.49 -2.97 -6.91
C LEU A 194 8.95 -2.39 -8.25
N GLU A 195 8.88 -3.19 -9.34
CA GLU A 195 9.10 -2.73 -10.71
C GLU A 195 8.18 -1.58 -11.08
N TRP A 196 6.88 -1.77 -10.86
CA TRP A 196 5.87 -0.76 -11.14
C TRP A 196 6.07 0.52 -10.31
N LEU A 197 6.38 0.39 -9.00
CA LEU A 197 6.63 1.54 -8.12
C LEU A 197 7.93 2.29 -8.47
N ARG A 198 8.97 1.58 -8.93
CA ARG A 198 10.26 2.16 -9.30
C ARG A 198 10.13 3.12 -10.47
N GLU A 199 9.36 2.77 -11.49
CA GLU A 199 9.14 3.62 -12.67
C GLU A 199 8.62 5.01 -12.26
N LYS A 200 7.87 5.07 -11.15
CA LYS A 200 7.25 6.31 -10.66
C LYS A 200 8.04 6.98 -9.52
N TYR A 201 8.73 6.23 -8.66
CA TYR A 201 9.40 6.76 -7.47
C TYR A 201 10.73 6.05 -7.13
N PRO A 202 11.90 6.58 -7.55
CA PRO A 202 13.19 6.04 -7.13
C PRO A 202 13.48 6.38 -5.66
N THR A 203 13.68 5.38 -4.79
CA THR A 203 13.87 5.64 -3.34
C THR A 203 15.11 4.97 -2.76
N ARG A 204 16.08 5.74 -2.24
CA ARG A 204 17.43 5.27 -1.82
C ARG A 204 17.47 4.21 -0.69
N GLY A 205 16.35 3.89 -0.03
CA GLY A 205 16.30 2.97 1.11
C GLY A 205 15.74 1.57 0.83
N ALA A 206 15.34 1.26 -0.42
CA ALA A 206 14.75 -0.04 -0.75
C ALA A 206 15.75 -1.21 -0.57
N MET A 207 17.01 -0.99 -0.95
CA MET A 207 18.07 -2.00 -0.84
C MET A 207 18.36 -2.37 0.61
N ASP A 208 18.53 -1.36 1.47
CA ASP A 208 18.82 -1.56 2.89
C ASP A 208 17.71 -2.35 3.60
N LEU A 209 16.46 -2.11 3.22
CA LEU A 209 15.30 -2.83 3.75
C LEU A 209 15.21 -4.26 3.20
N ALA A 210 15.50 -4.47 1.92
CA ALA A 210 15.54 -5.81 1.33
C ALA A 210 16.63 -6.66 2.02
N ALA A 211 17.81 -6.06 2.24
CA ALA A 211 18.92 -6.71 2.92
C ALA A 211 18.60 -7.03 4.38
N LYS A 212 17.99 -6.07 5.10
CA LYS A 212 17.52 -6.27 6.48
C LYS A 212 16.48 -7.38 6.62
N ASN A 213 15.66 -7.64 5.60
CA ASN A 213 14.63 -8.68 5.65
C ASN A 213 15.09 -10.03 5.07
N GLY A 214 16.32 -10.11 4.54
CA GLY A 214 16.87 -11.35 4.00
C GLY A 214 16.41 -11.70 2.59
N HIS A 215 15.80 -10.76 1.86
CA HIS A 215 15.26 -11.01 0.52
C HIS A 215 16.36 -10.98 -0.54
N LEU A 216 17.11 -12.09 -0.66
CA LEU A 216 18.24 -12.21 -1.58
C LEU A 216 17.86 -11.90 -3.03
N GLU A 217 16.79 -12.51 -3.55
CA GLU A 217 16.32 -12.27 -4.92
C GLU A 217 16.00 -10.79 -5.17
N MET A 218 15.43 -10.10 -4.17
CA MET A 218 15.13 -8.68 -4.26
C MET A 218 16.40 -7.82 -4.20
N VAL A 219 17.41 -8.23 -3.43
CA VAL A 219 18.71 -7.54 -3.36
C VAL A 219 19.48 -7.72 -4.68
N GLU A 220 19.48 -8.92 -5.25
CA GLU A 220 20.00 -9.23 -6.58
C GLU A 220 19.32 -8.38 -7.65
N TRP A 221 17.99 -8.37 -7.62
CA TRP A 221 17.17 -7.62 -8.56
C TRP A 221 17.39 -6.11 -8.42
N LEU A 222 17.40 -5.57 -7.20
CA LEU A 222 17.66 -4.14 -6.94
C LEU A 222 19.08 -3.74 -7.34
N GLY A 223 20.05 -4.63 -7.19
CA GLY A 223 21.46 -4.35 -7.45
C GLY A 223 21.82 -4.37 -8.93
N THR A 224 21.12 -5.17 -9.72
CA THR A 224 21.23 -5.18 -11.18
C THR A 224 20.50 -3.99 -11.83
N HIS A 225 19.50 -3.42 -11.15
CA HIS A 225 18.63 -2.37 -11.70
C HIS A 225 18.81 -0.96 -11.08
N ARG A 226 19.69 -0.76 -10.08
CA ARG A 226 19.96 0.57 -9.48
C ARG A 226 21.41 1.00 -9.60
N TYR A 227 21.61 2.28 -9.92
CA TYR A 227 22.90 2.98 -9.89
C TYR A 227 23.27 3.54 -8.50
N GLU A 228 22.28 3.76 -7.63
CA GLU A 228 22.51 4.27 -6.26
C GLU A 228 22.76 3.07 -5.34
N GLY A 229 24.04 2.85 -5.04
CA GLY A 229 24.55 1.67 -4.37
C GLY A 229 24.06 1.45 -2.94
N CYS A 230 24.27 0.20 -2.50
CA CYS A 230 24.03 -0.31 -1.16
C CYS A 230 24.74 0.53 -0.08
N THR A 231 24.02 1.00 0.94
CA THR A 231 24.65 1.72 2.06
C THR A 231 25.42 0.75 2.97
N VAL A 232 26.32 1.25 3.82
CA VAL A 232 26.99 0.41 4.84
C VAL A 232 25.95 -0.21 5.80
N ALA A 233 24.86 0.52 6.08
CA ALA A 233 23.79 0.09 6.96
C ALA A 233 23.06 -1.17 6.47
N ALA A 234 23.00 -1.43 5.15
CA ALA A 234 22.40 -2.65 4.61
C ALA A 234 23.15 -3.92 5.01
N MET A 235 24.49 -3.87 4.99
CA MET A 235 25.33 -5.02 5.34
C MET A 235 25.30 -5.29 6.84
N ASP A 236 25.38 -4.24 7.66
CA ASP A 236 25.28 -4.35 9.11
C ASP A 236 23.90 -4.88 9.53
N ALA A 237 22.83 -4.41 8.88
CA ALA A 237 21.47 -4.88 9.16
C ALA A 237 21.23 -6.34 8.73
N ALA A 238 21.80 -6.78 7.60
CA ALA A 238 21.74 -8.16 7.16
C ALA A 238 22.56 -9.09 8.08
N ALA A 239 23.77 -8.67 8.46
CA ALA A 239 24.65 -9.41 9.36
C ALA A 239 24.05 -9.53 10.76
N GLY A 240 23.52 -8.43 11.32
CA GLY A 240 22.86 -8.42 12.62
C GLY A 240 21.58 -9.26 12.69
N ARG A 241 21.02 -9.68 11.55
CA ARG A 241 19.85 -10.55 11.45
C ARG A 241 20.17 -11.97 10.96
N GLY A 242 21.44 -12.28 10.73
CA GLY A 242 21.88 -13.62 10.33
C GLY A 242 21.58 -13.95 8.86
N HIS A 243 21.33 -12.98 8.00
CA HIS A 243 21.05 -13.19 6.57
C HIS A 243 22.35 -13.40 5.78
N LEU A 244 23.00 -14.54 5.99
CA LEU A 244 24.34 -14.85 5.46
C LEU A 244 24.44 -14.75 3.93
N GLU A 245 23.43 -15.23 3.20
CA GLU A 245 23.45 -15.21 1.73
C GLU A 245 23.35 -13.79 1.16
N VAL A 246 22.57 -12.92 1.82
CA VAL A 246 22.51 -11.49 1.48
C VAL A 246 23.87 -10.82 1.73
N VAL A 247 24.53 -11.12 2.85
CA VAL A 247 25.85 -10.56 3.17
C VAL A 247 26.90 -11.02 2.16
N LYS A 248 26.90 -12.31 1.77
CA LYS A 248 27.78 -12.84 0.72
C LYS A 248 27.55 -12.11 -0.61
N TRP A 249 26.29 -11.91 -0.99
CA TRP A 249 25.95 -11.20 -2.21
C TRP A 249 26.42 -9.74 -2.17
N LEU A 250 26.11 -9.02 -1.10
CA LEU A 250 26.51 -7.63 -0.89
C LEU A 250 28.04 -7.48 -0.86
N HIS A 251 28.76 -8.43 -0.26
CA HIS A 251 30.22 -8.42 -0.22
C HIS A 251 30.85 -8.62 -1.61
N ARG A 252 30.25 -9.48 -2.45
CA ARG A 252 30.74 -9.74 -3.82
C ARG A 252 30.45 -8.61 -4.81
N HIS A 253 29.39 -7.83 -4.59
CA HIS A 253 28.90 -6.82 -5.54
C HIS A 253 29.20 -5.36 -5.14
N ARG A 254 29.91 -5.11 -4.03
CA ARG A 254 30.46 -3.78 -3.72
C ARG A 254 31.77 -3.57 -4.48
N SER A 255 31.77 -2.64 -5.44
CA SER A 255 32.98 -2.14 -6.11
C SER A 255 33.66 -0.98 -5.37
N GLU A 256 33.07 -0.47 -4.29
CA GLU A 256 33.72 0.46 -3.36
C GLU A 256 34.09 -0.29 -2.08
N GLY A 257 35.39 -0.44 -1.87
CA GLY A 257 35.97 -1.09 -0.69
C GLY A 257 35.46 -0.49 0.61
N CYS A 258 35.51 -1.30 1.68
CA CYS A 258 35.31 -0.84 3.04
C CYS A 258 35.95 0.52 3.25
N THR A 259 35.16 1.48 3.75
CA THR A 259 35.65 2.79 4.14
C THR A 259 36.91 2.63 4.97
N THR A 260 37.98 3.25 4.48
CA THR A 260 39.31 3.36 5.09
C THR A 260 39.23 4.13 6.42
N GLN A 261 38.60 3.53 7.42
CA GLN A 261 38.74 3.89 8.81
C GLN A 261 39.06 2.64 9.62
N ARG A 262 40.18 2.01 9.28
CA ARG A 262 40.99 1.33 10.28
C ARG A 262 42.45 1.34 9.85
N CYS A 263 43.32 1.61 10.83
CA CYS A 263 44.77 1.77 10.74
C CYS A 263 45.28 3.10 10.18
N LYS A 264 45.21 4.13 11.04
CA LYS A 264 46.31 5.09 11.22
C LYS A 264 47.65 4.31 11.24
N TRP A 265 48.69 4.82 10.58
CA TRP A 265 50.09 4.31 10.46
C TRP A 265 50.48 3.69 9.11
N TRP A 266 50.58 4.50 8.05
CA TRP A 266 51.66 4.41 7.05
C TRP A 266 51.79 5.73 6.26
N PRO A 267 52.99 6.30 6.03
CA PRO A 267 53.13 7.65 5.46
C PRO A 267 52.89 7.70 3.94
N PRO A 268 52.64 8.90 3.37
CA PRO A 268 52.19 9.06 1.98
C PRO A 268 53.36 9.06 0.98
N GLY A 269 53.33 8.08 0.08
CA GLY A 269 54.18 7.97 -1.13
C GLY A 269 53.91 6.58 -1.71
N SER A 270 53.20 6.43 -2.81
CA SER A 270 53.65 6.86 -4.14
C SER A 270 52.45 7.09 -5.06
N ARG A 271 52.44 8.24 -5.73
CA ARG A 271 51.59 8.49 -6.89
C ARG A 271 52.11 7.69 -8.08
N GLY A 272 51.19 7.07 -8.82
CA GLY A 272 51.26 7.09 -10.28
C GLY A 272 51.45 5.76 -11.00
N VAL A 273 50.58 5.59 -12.00
CA VAL A 273 50.77 4.93 -13.30
C VAL A 273 50.59 3.41 -13.34
N ALA A 274 49.44 2.95 -13.83
CA ALA A 274 49.32 2.59 -15.25
C ALA A 274 47.95 1.96 -15.51
N ALA A 275 47.14 2.67 -16.29
CA ALA A 275 45.94 2.13 -16.91
C ALA A 275 46.28 1.20 -18.08
N SER A 276 45.44 0.17 -18.22
CA SER A 276 44.94 -0.43 -19.46
C SER A 276 45.92 -1.07 -20.48
N GLN A 277 45.78 -2.39 -20.56
CA GLN A 277 45.54 -3.22 -21.75
C GLN A 277 46.58 -3.19 -22.88
N SER A 278 47.10 -4.38 -23.25
CA SER A 278 47.16 -4.85 -24.65
C SER A 278 47.69 -6.28 -24.72
N THR A 279 46.85 -7.20 -25.19
CA THR A 279 47.25 -8.39 -25.96
C THR A 279 48.11 -7.97 -27.17
N ARG A 280 49.30 -8.57 -27.35
CA ARG A 280 50.11 -8.44 -28.58
C ARG A 280 50.38 -9.82 -29.19
N ARG A 281 49.73 -10.10 -30.32
CA ARG A 281 50.30 -10.90 -31.42
C ARG A 281 51.35 -10.03 -32.12
N MET A 282 52.51 -10.58 -32.45
CA MET A 282 53.41 -10.02 -33.47
C MET A 282 53.96 -11.17 -34.31
N HIS A 283 53.76 -11.03 -35.62
CA HIS A 283 54.38 -11.79 -36.69
C HIS A 283 55.91 -11.58 -36.70
N GLY A 284 56.66 -12.62 -37.04
CA GLY A 284 58.09 -12.55 -37.35
C GLY A 284 58.35 -12.77 -38.85
N GLN A 285 59.13 -11.87 -39.45
CA GLN A 285 59.89 -12.07 -40.69
C GLN A 285 61.35 -11.85 -40.27
N SER A 286 62.27 -12.82 -40.33
CA SER A 286 62.92 -13.53 -41.45
C SER A 286 64.37 -13.06 -41.60
N SER A 287 65.23 -14.00 -42.01
CA SER A 287 66.66 -13.90 -42.36
C SER A 287 67.66 -14.20 -41.23
N LEU A 288 68.75 -14.96 -41.40
CA LEU A 288 69.30 -15.79 -42.48
C LEU A 288 70.37 -16.69 -41.79
N TRP A 289 70.53 -17.91 -42.32
CA TRP A 289 71.79 -18.66 -42.48
C TRP A 289 72.38 -19.56 -41.38
N SER A 290 72.66 -20.80 -41.85
CA SER A 290 73.68 -21.77 -41.43
C SER A 290 73.56 -22.33 -40.01
N GLY A 291 73.47 -23.63 -39.75
CA GLY A 291 74.04 -24.76 -40.45
C GLY A 291 74.86 -25.55 -39.42
N SER A 292 74.46 -26.81 -39.17
CA SER A 292 75.29 -27.94 -38.71
C SER A 292 74.79 -28.69 -37.46
N LYS A 293 74.32 -29.91 -37.75
CA LYS A 293 74.67 -31.20 -37.12
C LYS A 293 74.15 -31.50 -35.71
N TRP A 294 73.03 -32.22 -35.71
CA TRP A 294 72.77 -33.33 -34.79
C TRP A 294 73.75 -34.49 -35.05
N THR A 295 74.32 -35.06 -33.99
CA THR A 295 74.85 -36.43 -34.00
C THR A 295 74.29 -37.19 -32.78
N PRO A 296 73.82 -38.44 -32.93
CA PRO A 296 73.42 -39.27 -31.80
C PRO A 296 74.58 -40.14 -31.32
N ARG A 297 74.82 -40.20 -30.01
CA ARG A 297 75.70 -41.20 -29.40
C ARG A 297 74.90 -42.47 -29.09
N ARG A 298 75.18 -43.55 -29.83
CA ARG A 298 75.17 -44.94 -29.31
C ARG A 298 76.23 -45.76 -30.05
N ARG A 299 77.19 -46.28 -29.30
CA ARG A 299 77.56 -47.69 -29.35
C ARG A 299 76.96 -48.33 -28.10
#